data_AF-A0A2E5E5L3-F1
#
_entry.id   AF-A0A2E5E5L3-F1
#
_cell.length_a   1.000
_cell.length_b   1.000
_cell.length_c   1.000
_cell.angle_alpha   90.00
_cell.angle_beta   90.00
_cell.angle_gamma   90.00
#
_symmetry.space_group_name_H-M   'P 1'
#
loop_
_entity.id
_entity.type
_entity.pdbx_description
1 polymer ?
#
loop_
_entity_poly.entity_id
_entity_poly.type
_entity_poly.pdbx_seq_one_letter_code
_entity_poly.pdbx_strand_id
1 'polypeptide(L)'
;MTGSGMSYDPRPPKDRTASGADASEKGRRYRDPVGGSFNGGGGLMGRITGRAEADRAKARRYEPYHYESNGTQLRWTVLLLLLWTFVALWLAYADRVTASTLMDLKEQGYVSAPPTILSPNTMREFGEREGITCVDKDDRFIATPECVQLFAVQARYESDKSRGSYLFIALVVLLMVTAFAFGSVSHRASRNILATNNREQRFSPEKSVMWFFIPVMNLVKPWQVFKEMFRGSDPESSIDEQSSWKTKGSVPAIVHIWALIWIVVFAFNPITVGRIWNAVRKNMDDVILAHQRLVIADILLAVLGISAILVIVELHKRQEARHSKVGDILVTPPPPVDPLEEALKEGIRRKELETKQARSKRSRPDNKSKKKF
;
A
#
# COMPACT_ATOMS: atom_id res chain seq x y z
N MET A 1 37.83 -69.11 30.10
CA MET A 1 36.53 -69.46 30.69
C MET A 1 36.39 -68.70 31.99
N THR A 2 35.35 -67.87 32.08
CA THR A 2 34.51 -67.44 33.23
C THR A 2 34.11 -65.99 33.00
N GLY A 3 32.83 -65.80 32.69
CA GLY A 3 32.23 -64.50 32.40
C GLY A 3 31.99 -63.67 33.66
N SER A 4 31.81 -62.36 33.47
CA SER A 4 31.21 -61.47 34.44
C SER A 4 30.08 -60.72 33.73
N GLY A 5 28.85 -60.95 34.18
CA GLY A 5 27.65 -60.35 33.63
C GLY A 5 27.57 -58.85 33.91
N MET A 6 27.25 -58.06 32.89
CA MET A 6 26.89 -56.65 33.07
C MET A 6 25.47 -56.57 33.65
N SER A 7 25.38 -56.08 34.88
CA SER A 7 24.13 -55.75 35.56
C SER A 7 23.51 -54.50 34.91
N TYR A 8 22.29 -54.60 34.41
CA TYR A 8 21.55 -53.49 33.80
C TYR A 8 20.74 -52.75 34.87
N ASP A 9 21.05 -51.47 35.11
CA ASP A 9 20.26 -50.60 36.01
C ASP A 9 19.09 -49.97 35.23
N PRO A 10 17.83 -50.30 35.57
CA PRO A 10 16.65 -49.88 34.82
C PRO A 10 16.18 -48.44 35.11
N ARG A 11 16.92 -47.63 35.88
CA ARG A 11 16.47 -46.27 36.24
C ARG A 11 16.64 -45.22 35.12
N PRO A 12 15.70 -44.24 35.00
CA PRO A 12 15.77 -43.16 34.03
C PRO A 12 17.05 -42.30 34.18
N PRO A 13 17.56 -41.69 33.10
CA PRO A 13 18.88 -41.03 33.10
C PRO A 13 19.07 -39.90 34.11
N LYS A 14 17.98 -39.33 34.64
CA LYS A 14 18.00 -38.12 35.48
C LYS A 14 18.40 -38.37 36.93
N ASP A 15 18.34 -39.63 37.39
CA ASP A 15 18.59 -39.99 38.79
C ASP A 15 19.90 -40.77 38.99
N ARG A 16 20.81 -40.74 38.00
CA ARG A 16 22.13 -41.35 38.10
C ARG A 16 23.11 -40.38 38.75
N THR A 17 23.39 -40.54 40.03
CA THR A 17 24.43 -39.77 40.72
C THR A 17 25.82 -40.27 40.31
N ALA A 18 26.56 -39.47 39.55
CA ALA A 18 27.96 -39.72 39.24
C ALA A 18 28.85 -39.17 40.36
N SER A 19 29.53 -40.04 41.09
CA SER A 19 30.67 -39.67 41.92
C SER A 19 31.93 -39.61 41.06
N GLY A 20 32.61 -38.46 41.02
CA GLY A 20 34.01 -38.39 40.56
C GLY A 20 34.32 -37.26 39.59
N ALA A 21 35.01 -36.26 40.13
CA ALA A 21 35.96 -35.28 39.59
C ALA A 21 36.19 -35.10 38.07
N ASP A 22 36.30 -33.80 37.71
CA ASP A 22 37.16 -33.18 36.69
C ASP A 22 37.15 -33.71 35.26
N ALA A 23 36.51 -32.95 34.36
CA ALA A 23 37.10 -32.58 33.06
C ALA A 23 36.30 -31.45 32.38
N SER A 24 37.05 -30.49 31.85
CA SER A 24 36.56 -29.37 31.05
C SER A 24 35.82 -29.85 29.81
N GLU A 25 34.62 -29.34 29.52
CA GLU A 25 34.08 -29.41 28.17
C GLU A 25 33.16 -28.24 27.81
N LYS A 26 33.41 -27.72 26.62
CA LYS A 26 32.80 -26.56 25.98
C LYS A 26 31.27 -26.63 26.00
N GLY A 27 30.64 -25.59 26.55
CA GLY A 27 29.19 -25.44 26.60
C GLY A 27 28.53 -25.40 25.22
N ARG A 28 28.06 -26.54 24.73
CA ARG A 28 26.93 -26.62 23.80
C ARG A 28 25.67 -26.30 24.59
N ARG A 29 25.10 -25.11 24.38
CA ARG A 29 23.75 -24.78 24.86
C ARG A 29 22.75 -25.71 24.19
N TYR A 30 22.30 -26.72 24.93
CA TYR A 30 21.05 -27.41 24.66
C TYR A 30 19.93 -26.41 24.97
N ARG A 31 19.16 -26.02 23.96
CA ARG A 31 18.00 -25.15 24.12
C ARG A 31 16.81 -26.08 24.36
N ASP A 32 16.45 -26.26 25.62
CA ASP A 32 15.17 -26.88 25.98
C ASP A 32 14.02 -26.06 25.35
N PRO A 33 13.10 -26.69 24.61
CA PRO A 33 11.81 -26.09 24.33
C PRO A 33 10.88 -26.44 25.51
N VAL A 34 9.93 -25.55 25.78
CA VAL A 34 8.84 -25.66 26.77
C VAL A 34 9.17 -25.05 28.14
N GLY A 35 8.54 -23.90 28.39
CA GLY A 35 8.44 -23.30 29.73
C GLY A 35 8.81 -21.82 29.81
N GLY A 36 8.26 -20.97 28.94
CA GLY A 36 8.51 -19.52 28.97
C GLY A 36 7.28 -18.72 29.38
N SER A 37 7.15 -18.48 30.68
CA SER A 37 6.24 -17.52 31.31
C SER A 37 6.19 -16.18 30.56
N PHE A 38 4.99 -15.70 30.25
CA PHE A 38 4.69 -14.41 29.61
C PHE A 38 4.88 -13.21 30.56
N ASN A 39 5.98 -13.14 31.30
CA ASN A 39 6.28 -11.98 32.14
C ASN A 39 7.77 -11.64 32.14
N GLY A 40 8.09 -10.49 31.53
CA GLY A 40 9.28 -9.68 31.85
C GLY A 40 10.61 -10.13 31.24
N GLY A 41 11.13 -9.36 30.27
CA GLY A 41 12.55 -9.48 29.91
C GLY A 41 12.93 -9.20 28.45
N GLY A 42 12.32 -8.21 27.79
CA GLY A 42 12.90 -7.68 26.56
C GLY A 42 14.18 -6.92 26.88
N GLY A 43 15.35 -7.58 26.74
CA GLY A 43 16.65 -6.94 26.94
C GLY A 43 16.80 -5.65 26.12
N LEU A 44 17.75 -4.79 26.49
CA LEU A 44 17.97 -3.45 25.91
C LEU A 44 17.91 -3.43 24.37
N MET A 45 18.52 -4.43 23.72
CA MET A 45 18.47 -4.61 22.26
C MET A 45 17.07 -4.85 21.69
N GLY A 46 16.19 -5.55 22.40
CA GLY A 46 14.81 -5.81 21.98
C GLY A 46 13.91 -4.57 22.06
N ARG A 47 14.28 -3.60 22.92
CA ARG A 47 13.64 -2.27 22.99
C ARG A 47 14.16 -1.33 21.90
N ILE A 48 15.48 -1.31 21.68
CA ILE A 48 16.10 -0.46 20.64
C ILE A 48 15.70 -0.91 19.22
N THR A 49 15.58 -2.21 18.98
CA THR A 49 15.17 -2.75 17.67
C THR A 49 13.65 -2.67 17.43
N GLY A 50 12.85 -2.24 18.41
CA GLY A 50 11.39 -2.24 18.32
C GLY A 50 10.74 -3.63 18.21
N ARG A 51 11.52 -4.72 18.25
CA ARG A 51 11.03 -6.08 18.01
C ARG A 51 10.02 -6.52 19.07
N ALA A 52 10.24 -6.16 20.33
CA ALA A 52 9.30 -6.45 21.42
C ALA A 52 7.99 -5.63 21.32
N GLU A 53 8.02 -4.49 20.64
CA GLU A 53 6.83 -3.68 20.37
C GLU A 53 6.09 -4.21 19.14
N ALA A 54 6.83 -4.59 18.10
CA ALA A 54 6.29 -5.26 16.94
C ALA A 54 5.57 -6.56 17.35
N ASP A 55 6.17 -7.41 18.17
CA ASP A 55 5.57 -8.66 18.62
C ASP A 55 4.35 -8.44 19.53
N ARG A 56 4.35 -7.40 20.38
CA ARG A 56 3.14 -6.96 21.11
C ARG A 56 2.05 -6.46 20.16
N ALA A 57 2.40 -5.69 19.14
CA ALA A 57 1.44 -5.26 18.12
C ALA A 57 0.92 -6.45 17.29
N LYS A 58 1.74 -7.50 17.08
CA LYS A 58 1.26 -8.75 16.47
C LYS A 58 0.24 -9.45 17.38
N ALA A 59 0.52 -9.55 18.68
CA ALA A 59 -0.39 -10.19 19.64
C ALA A 59 -1.75 -9.47 19.70
N ARG A 60 -1.74 -8.12 19.71
CA ARG A 60 -2.95 -7.29 19.71
C ARG A 60 -3.86 -7.50 18.49
N ARG A 61 -3.35 -8.04 17.37
CA ARG A 61 -4.19 -8.33 16.19
C ARG A 61 -5.20 -9.45 16.42
N TYR A 62 -4.98 -10.27 17.45
CA TYR A 62 -5.86 -11.40 17.78
C TYR A 62 -6.77 -11.09 18.97
N GLU A 63 -6.68 -9.89 19.54
CA GLU A 63 -7.57 -9.47 20.60
C GLU A 63 -9.00 -9.28 20.05
N PRO A 64 -10.03 -9.75 20.77
CA PRO A 64 -11.41 -9.48 20.41
C PRO A 64 -11.67 -7.98 20.34
N TYR A 65 -12.47 -7.54 19.36
CA TYR A 65 -12.76 -6.12 19.17
C TYR A 65 -14.24 -5.86 18.89
N HIS A 66 -14.67 -4.66 19.22
CA HIS A 66 -16.00 -4.13 18.93
C HIS A 66 -15.93 -3.15 17.75
N TYR A 67 -17.10 -2.72 17.29
CA TYR A 67 -17.20 -1.63 16.32
C TYR A 67 -16.51 -0.37 16.86
N GLU A 68 -15.68 0.25 16.01
CA GLU A 68 -15.03 1.53 16.33
C GLU A 68 -15.42 2.59 15.31
N SER A 69 -16.06 3.67 15.75
CA SER A 69 -16.41 4.77 14.85
C SER A 69 -15.17 5.35 14.16
N ASN A 70 -15.36 5.67 12.88
CA ASN A 70 -14.34 6.31 12.04
C ASN A 70 -14.29 7.84 12.18
N GLY A 71 -15.14 8.45 13.00
CA GLY A 71 -15.37 9.91 12.99
C GLY A 71 -14.11 10.77 13.08
N THR A 72 -13.20 10.48 14.02
CA THR A 72 -11.95 11.26 14.16
C THR A 72 -11.00 11.07 12.98
N GLN A 73 -10.81 9.83 12.53
CA GLN A 73 -9.93 9.54 11.40
C GLN A 73 -10.49 10.14 10.10
N LEU A 74 -11.81 10.06 9.91
CA LEU A 74 -12.51 10.65 8.78
C LEU A 74 -12.27 12.16 8.71
N ARG A 75 -12.41 12.90 9.83
CA ARG A 75 -12.17 14.36 9.86
C ARG A 75 -10.77 14.71 9.37
N TRP A 76 -9.75 14.03 9.88
CA TRP A 76 -8.36 14.26 9.44
C TRP A 76 -8.16 13.90 7.97
N THR A 77 -8.68 12.76 7.52
CA THR A 77 -8.59 12.36 6.11
C THR A 77 -9.29 13.35 5.19
N VAL A 78 -10.46 13.87 5.57
CA VAL A 78 -11.18 14.90 4.80
C VAL A 78 -10.38 16.19 4.73
N LEU A 79 -9.81 16.66 5.85
CA LEU A 79 -8.95 17.86 5.85
C LEU A 79 -7.73 17.68 4.94
N LEU A 80 -7.07 16.52 4.99
CA LEU A 80 -5.94 16.21 4.12
C LEU A 80 -6.35 16.17 2.64
N LEU A 81 -7.51 15.58 2.32
CA LEU A 81 -8.03 15.55 0.95
C LEU A 81 -8.48 16.93 0.45
N LEU A 82 -9.01 17.80 1.32
CA LEU A 82 -9.32 19.19 0.96
C LEU A 82 -8.04 19.97 0.65
N LEU A 83 -7.01 19.82 1.50
CA LEU A 83 -5.70 20.41 1.25
C LEU A 83 -5.11 19.87 -0.07
N TRP A 84 -5.24 18.56 -0.32
CA TRP A 84 -4.82 17.94 -1.57
C TRP A 84 -5.49 18.57 -2.79
N THR A 85 -6.81 18.68 -2.77
CA THR A 85 -7.59 19.31 -3.84
C THR A 85 -7.16 20.75 -4.05
N PHE A 86 -6.93 21.51 -2.98
CA PHE A 86 -6.47 22.89 -3.07
C PHE A 86 -5.08 23.00 -3.72
N VAL A 87 -4.11 22.21 -3.26
CA VAL A 87 -2.75 22.25 -3.83
C VAL A 87 -2.74 21.76 -5.28
N ALA A 88 -3.57 20.77 -5.63
CA ALA A 88 -3.73 20.31 -7.02
C ALA A 88 -4.28 21.43 -7.94
N LEU A 89 -5.29 22.19 -7.49
CA LEU A 89 -5.79 23.34 -8.25
C LEU A 89 -4.76 24.46 -8.36
N TRP A 90 -3.95 24.68 -7.31
CA TRP A 90 -2.84 25.63 -7.39
C TRP A 90 -1.80 25.16 -8.41
N LEU A 91 -1.41 23.88 -8.40
CA LEU A 91 -0.49 23.34 -9.38
C LEU A 91 -1.03 23.53 -10.81
N ALA A 92 -2.31 23.24 -11.06
CA ALA A 92 -2.96 23.48 -12.34
C ALA A 92 -2.86 24.95 -12.79
N TYR A 93 -3.01 25.89 -11.85
CA TYR A 93 -2.83 27.31 -12.12
C TYR A 93 -1.37 27.65 -12.46
N ALA A 94 -0.40 27.11 -11.72
CA ALA A 94 1.02 27.34 -11.97
C ALA A 94 1.46 26.81 -13.36
N ASP A 95 0.98 25.64 -13.74
CA ASP A 95 1.25 25.06 -15.06
C ASP A 95 0.56 25.86 -16.19
N ARG A 96 -0.63 26.41 -15.92
CA ARG A 96 -1.30 27.34 -16.85
C ARG A 96 -0.49 28.61 -17.07
N VAL A 97 0.06 29.20 -15.99
CA VAL A 97 0.92 30.40 -16.08
C VAL A 97 2.18 30.09 -16.89
N THR A 98 2.81 28.95 -16.64
CA THR A 98 3.99 28.52 -17.40
C THR A 98 3.66 28.34 -18.88
N ALA A 99 2.52 27.73 -19.20
CA ALA A 99 2.06 27.58 -20.58
C ALA A 99 1.81 28.95 -21.25
N SER A 100 1.20 29.92 -20.56
CA SER A 100 1.01 31.26 -21.13
C SER A 100 2.34 31.98 -21.35
N THR A 101 3.30 31.88 -20.42
CA THR A 101 4.63 32.47 -20.60
C THR A 101 5.32 31.90 -21.85
N LEU A 102 5.20 30.58 -22.10
CA LEU A 102 5.74 29.97 -23.31
C LEU A 102 5.02 30.40 -24.60
N MET A 103 3.70 30.62 -24.53
CA MET A 103 2.94 31.19 -25.66
C MET A 103 3.37 32.62 -25.97
N ASP A 104 3.51 33.48 -24.95
CA ASP A 104 4.01 34.85 -25.08
C ASP A 104 5.41 34.87 -25.74
N LEU A 105 6.29 33.95 -25.34
CA LEU A 105 7.64 33.83 -25.91
C LEU A 105 7.57 33.38 -27.38
N LYS A 106 6.68 32.44 -27.70
CA LYS A 106 6.47 32.03 -29.09
C LYS A 106 6.00 33.20 -29.96
N GLU A 107 5.09 34.03 -29.46
CA GLU A 107 4.60 35.22 -30.16
C GLU A 107 5.69 36.29 -30.34
N GLN A 108 6.65 36.36 -29.42
CA GLN A 108 7.84 37.22 -29.54
C GLN A 108 8.89 36.68 -30.53
N GLY A 109 8.68 35.49 -31.11
CA GLY A 109 9.55 34.91 -32.13
C GLY A 109 10.57 33.90 -31.60
N TYR A 110 10.55 33.55 -30.31
CA TYR A 110 11.44 32.52 -29.77
C TYR A 110 11.08 31.13 -30.30
N VAL A 111 12.09 30.38 -30.76
CA VAL A 111 11.91 29.08 -31.41
C VAL A 111 11.99 27.91 -30.41
N SER A 112 12.76 28.09 -29.34
CA SER A 112 13.03 27.06 -28.35
C SER A 112 12.69 27.48 -26.92
N ALA A 113 12.35 26.51 -26.07
CA ALA A 113 12.03 26.79 -24.68
C ALA A 113 13.30 27.15 -23.88
N PRO A 114 13.26 28.17 -23.00
CA PRO A 114 14.40 28.54 -22.18
C PRO A 114 14.86 27.40 -21.26
N PRO A 115 16.17 27.30 -20.95
CA PRO A 115 16.67 26.32 -20.02
C PRO A 115 16.23 26.63 -18.57
N THR A 116 16.07 25.59 -17.76
CA THR A 116 15.73 25.75 -16.32
C THR A 116 16.93 25.93 -15.41
N ILE A 117 18.13 25.70 -15.93
CA ILE A 117 19.37 25.82 -15.18
C ILE A 117 20.20 26.88 -15.89
N LEU A 118 20.61 27.89 -15.14
CA LEU A 118 21.51 28.92 -15.62
C LEU A 118 22.94 28.38 -15.57
N SER A 119 23.47 28.00 -16.73
CA SER A 119 24.87 27.60 -16.89
C SER A 119 25.42 28.12 -18.22
N PRO A 120 26.74 28.35 -18.35
CA PRO A 120 27.33 28.80 -19.61
C PRO A 120 26.98 27.88 -20.79
N ASN A 121 27.01 26.56 -20.59
CA ASN A 121 26.70 25.59 -21.64
C ASN A 121 25.23 25.63 -22.07
N THR A 122 24.28 25.61 -21.12
CA THR A 122 22.84 25.64 -21.44
C THR A 122 22.42 26.95 -22.09
N MET A 123 23.03 28.07 -21.68
CA MET A 123 22.77 29.37 -22.27
C MET A 123 23.42 29.53 -23.64
N ARG A 124 24.59 28.90 -23.88
CA ARG A 124 25.19 28.82 -25.22
C ARG A 124 24.28 28.04 -26.17
N GLU A 125 23.85 26.84 -25.78
CA GLU A 125 22.93 26.02 -26.60
C GLU A 125 21.58 26.70 -26.84
N PHE A 126 21.08 27.46 -25.87
CA PHE A 126 19.87 28.25 -26.05
C PHE A 126 20.10 29.42 -26.99
N GLY A 127 21.16 30.20 -26.78
CA GLY A 127 21.55 31.30 -27.67
C GLY A 127 21.77 30.82 -29.12
N GLU A 128 22.48 29.72 -29.33
CA GLU A 128 22.69 29.13 -30.67
C GLU A 128 21.38 28.79 -31.38
N ARG A 129 20.37 28.29 -30.65
CA ARG A 129 19.05 27.99 -31.21
C ARG A 129 18.26 29.24 -31.58
N GLU A 130 18.47 30.34 -30.85
CA GLU A 130 17.86 31.63 -31.13
C GLU A 130 18.74 32.53 -32.04
N GLY A 131 19.92 32.05 -32.48
CA GLY A 131 20.86 32.78 -33.33
C GLY A 131 21.66 33.89 -32.62
N ILE A 132 21.77 33.86 -31.29
CA ILE A 132 22.43 34.87 -30.46
C ILE A 132 23.63 34.26 -29.72
N THR A 133 24.80 34.88 -29.82
CA THR A 133 26.03 34.43 -29.13
C THR A 133 26.25 35.18 -27.80
N CYS A 134 25.87 34.54 -26.68
CA CYS A 134 25.94 35.16 -25.35
C CYS A 134 27.08 34.69 -24.45
N VAL A 135 27.90 33.75 -24.92
CA VAL A 135 28.99 33.17 -24.14
C VAL A 135 30.26 33.20 -24.98
N ASP A 136 31.34 33.73 -24.42
CA ASP A 136 32.65 33.77 -25.05
C ASP A 136 33.36 32.39 -24.98
N LYS A 137 34.51 32.27 -25.65
CA LYS A 137 35.39 31.09 -25.67
C LYS A 137 35.89 30.69 -24.28
N ASP A 138 35.93 31.63 -23.34
CA ASP A 138 36.32 31.42 -21.95
C ASP A 138 35.13 31.07 -21.03
N ASP A 139 33.99 30.64 -21.58
CA ASP A 139 32.75 30.35 -20.82
C ASP A 139 32.19 31.54 -20.03
N ARG A 140 32.56 32.77 -20.40
CA ARG A 140 32.09 34.00 -19.73
C ARG A 140 30.87 34.59 -20.45
N PHE A 141 29.93 35.11 -19.67
CA PHE A 141 28.74 35.78 -20.21
C PHE A 141 29.09 37.16 -20.79
N ILE A 142 28.55 37.44 -21.98
CA ILE A 142 28.73 38.71 -22.68
C ILE A 142 27.53 39.62 -22.34
N ALA A 143 27.80 40.89 -22.04
CA ALA A 143 26.79 41.88 -21.67
C ALA A 143 26.29 42.70 -22.88
N THR A 144 25.79 42.04 -23.93
CA THR A 144 25.05 42.73 -25.02
C THR A 144 23.57 42.90 -24.64
N PRO A 145 22.86 43.90 -25.19
CA PRO A 145 21.43 44.11 -24.93
C PRO A 145 20.58 42.86 -25.23
N GLU A 146 20.89 42.14 -26.31
CA GLU A 146 20.23 40.90 -26.73
C GLU A 146 20.42 39.79 -25.69
N CYS A 147 21.64 39.65 -25.16
CA CYS A 147 21.93 38.66 -24.13
C CYS A 147 21.26 39.00 -22.80
N VAL A 148 21.20 40.28 -22.43
CA VAL A 148 20.43 40.72 -21.25
C VAL A 148 18.96 40.34 -21.38
N GLN A 149 18.36 40.50 -22.56
CA GLN A 149 16.98 40.08 -22.82
C GLN A 149 16.82 38.55 -22.73
N LEU A 150 17.77 37.79 -23.30
CA LEU A 150 17.79 36.33 -23.24
C LEU A 150 17.85 35.82 -21.79
N PHE A 151 18.69 36.42 -20.94
CA PHE A 151 18.76 36.10 -19.50
C PHE A 151 17.47 36.49 -18.77
N ALA A 152 16.86 37.64 -19.10
CA ALA A 152 15.59 38.05 -18.49
C ALA A 152 14.46 37.07 -18.82
N VAL A 153 14.40 36.57 -20.05
CA VAL A 153 13.45 35.53 -20.48
C VAL A 153 13.69 34.23 -19.72
N GLN A 154 14.94 33.80 -19.60
CA GLN A 154 15.31 32.60 -18.85
C GLN A 154 14.90 32.73 -17.37
N ALA A 155 15.21 33.85 -16.72
CA ALA A 155 14.89 34.09 -15.32
C ALA A 155 13.37 34.10 -15.07
N ARG A 156 12.58 34.69 -15.98
CA ARG A 156 11.12 34.65 -15.92
C ARG A 156 10.59 33.22 -16.03
N TYR A 157 11.07 32.46 -17.01
CA TYR A 157 10.67 31.07 -17.20
C TYR A 157 11.05 30.16 -16.01
N GLU A 158 12.24 30.34 -15.46
CA GLU A 158 12.71 29.60 -14.28
C GLU A 158 11.84 29.87 -13.05
N SER A 159 11.49 31.14 -12.80
CA SER A 159 10.60 31.53 -11.71
C SER A 159 9.22 30.86 -11.83
N ASP A 160 8.61 30.89 -13.01
CA ASP A 160 7.29 30.28 -13.24
C ASP A 160 7.34 28.75 -13.06
N LYS A 161 8.36 28.10 -13.63
CA LYS A 161 8.52 26.64 -13.59
C LYS A 161 8.93 26.10 -12.23
N SER A 162 9.76 26.83 -11.49
CA SER A 162 10.19 26.43 -10.13
C SER A 162 8.98 26.42 -9.18
N ARG A 163 8.05 27.38 -9.31
CA ARG A 163 6.78 27.38 -8.56
C ARG A 163 5.98 26.09 -8.77
N GLY A 164 5.81 25.65 -10.01
CA GLY A 164 5.15 24.38 -10.32
C GLY A 164 5.90 23.18 -9.73
N SER A 165 7.23 23.18 -9.80
CA SER A 165 8.07 22.10 -9.26
C SER A 165 7.94 21.96 -7.73
N TYR A 166 7.91 23.07 -6.99
CA TYR A 166 7.71 23.04 -5.54
C TYR A 166 6.32 22.55 -5.15
N LEU A 167 5.27 22.97 -5.87
CA LEU A 167 3.90 22.51 -5.65
C LEU A 167 3.76 21.02 -5.95
N PHE A 168 4.41 20.52 -7.00
CA PHE A 168 4.45 19.09 -7.31
C PHE A 168 5.11 18.29 -6.19
N ILE A 169 6.27 18.73 -5.67
CA ILE A 169 6.93 18.09 -4.52
C ILE A 169 6.02 18.09 -3.29
N ALA A 170 5.36 19.23 -3.00
CA ALA A 170 4.41 19.34 -1.91
C ALA A 170 3.24 18.34 -2.06
N LEU A 171 2.71 18.17 -3.28
CA LEU A 171 1.71 17.14 -3.58
C LEU A 171 2.25 15.75 -3.34
N VAL A 172 3.47 15.41 -3.76
CA VAL A 172 4.03 14.07 -3.51
C VAL A 172 4.14 13.79 -2.00
N VAL A 173 4.58 14.76 -1.20
CA VAL A 173 4.62 14.61 0.27
C VAL A 173 3.20 14.45 0.84
N LEU A 174 2.28 15.28 0.40
CA LEU A 174 0.88 15.22 0.84
C LEU A 174 0.21 13.91 0.42
N LEU A 175 0.60 13.31 -0.71
CA LEU A 175 0.12 12.00 -1.18
C LEU A 175 0.47 10.94 -0.17
N MET A 176 1.72 10.94 0.31
CA MET A 176 2.18 9.96 1.30
C MET A 176 1.36 10.06 2.57
N VAL A 177 1.21 11.28 3.12
CA VAL A 177 0.43 11.50 4.35
C VAL A 177 -1.04 11.11 4.16
N THR A 178 -1.63 11.49 3.02
CA THR A 178 -3.03 11.17 2.69
C THR A 178 -3.24 9.68 2.45
N ALA A 179 -2.28 8.99 1.83
CA ALA A 179 -2.34 7.54 1.62
C ALA A 179 -2.37 6.78 2.96
N PHE A 180 -1.58 7.21 3.95
CA PHE A 180 -1.65 6.63 5.31
C PHE A 180 -2.99 6.90 5.98
N ALA A 181 -3.49 8.14 5.92
CA ALA A 181 -4.77 8.52 6.54
C ALA A 181 -5.96 7.79 5.88
N PHE A 182 -6.01 7.77 4.55
CA PHE A 182 -7.02 7.05 3.76
C PHE A 182 -6.94 5.54 3.97
N GLY A 183 -5.71 4.99 4.02
CA GLY A 183 -5.47 3.59 4.33
C GLY A 183 -5.95 3.21 5.74
N SER A 184 -5.71 4.07 6.74
CA SER A 184 -6.21 3.85 8.11
C SER A 184 -7.74 3.80 8.16
N VAL A 185 -8.42 4.75 7.51
CA VAL A 185 -9.89 4.76 7.43
C VAL A 185 -10.40 3.52 6.71
N SER A 186 -9.77 3.13 5.60
CA SER A 186 -10.13 1.94 4.83
C SER A 186 -9.95 0.66 5.64
N HIS A 187 -8.82 0.53 6.35
CA HIS A 187 -8.54 -0.59 7.22
C HIS A 187 -9.57 -0.72 8.35
N ARG A 188 -9.86 0.38 9.05
CA ARG A 188 -10.86 0.39 10.13
C ARG A 188 -12.27 0.12 9.59
N ALA A 189 -12.64 0.74 8.47
CA ALA A 189 -13.91 0.47 7.80
C ALA A 189 -14.05 -1.01 7.44
N SER A 190 -12.96 -1.65 6.97
CA SER A 190 -12.93 -3.09 6.70
C SER A 190 -13.20 -3.92 7.95
N ARG A 191 -12.54 -3.60 9.07
CA ARG A 191 -12.76 -4.29 10.36
C ARG A 191 -14.19 -4.17 10.86
N ASN A 192 -14.78 -2.99 10.71
CA ASN A 192 -16.14 -2.72 11.17
C ASN A 192 -17.20 -3.57 10.45
N ILE A 193 -16.93 -4.04 9.23
CA ILE A 193 -17.85 -4.94 8.50
C ILE A 193 -18.04 -6.24 9.28
N LEU A 194 -16.97 -6.83 9.80
CA LEU A 194 -17.05 -8.04 10.62
C LEU A 194 -17.85 -7.78 11.91
N ALA A 195 -17.72 -6.58 12.47
CA ALA A 195 -18.46 -6.13 13.66
C ALA A 195 -19.92 -5.73 13.39
N THR A 196 -20.39 -5.78 12.14
CA THR A 196 -21.80 -5.51 11.75
C THR A 196 -22.51 -6.77 11.24
N ASN A 197 -22.14 -7.92 11.82
CA ASN A 197 -22.65 -9.27 11.58
C ASN A 197 -22.27 -9.93 10.24
N ASN A 198 -21.31 -9.39 9.50
CA ASN A 198 -20.90 -9.92 8.20
C ASN A 198 -19.61 -10.76 8.27
N ARG A 199 -19.70 -11.99 8.78
CA ARG A 199 -18.52 -12.84 9.01
C ARG A 199 -17.85 -13.37 7.74
N GLU A 200 -18.56 -13.41 6.61
CA GLU A 200 -18.03 -13.95 5.35
C GLU A 200 -17.41 -12.89 4.43
N GLN A 201 -16.58 -12.01 4.98
CA GLN A 201 -15.85 -11.01 4.20
C GLN A 201 -14.73 -11.69 3.39
N ARG A 202 -14.60 -11.34 2.09
CA ARG A 202 -13.57 -11.89 1.19
C ARG A 202 -12.23 -11.18 1.37
N PHE A 203 -12.25 -9.87 1.59
CA PHE A 203 -11.04 -9.08 1.77
C PHE A 203 -10.75 -8.84 3.25
N SER A 204 -9.57 -9.25 3.72
CA SER A 204 -9.14 -8.91 5.07
C SER A 204 -8.84 -7.41 5.19
N PRO A 205 -8.89 -6.83 6.41
CA PRO A 205 -8.53 -5.44 6.65
C PRO A 205 -7.14 -5.05 6.10
N GLU A 206 -6.14 -5.92 6.19
CA GLU A 206 -4.81 -5.64 5.67
C GLU A 206 -4.80 -5.65 4.15
N LYS A 207 -5.50 -6.60 3.53
CA LYS A 207 -5.65 -6.66 2.08
C LYS A 207 -6.38 -5.43 1.54
N SER A 208 -7.29 -4.84 2.32
CA SER A 208 -8.03 -3.63 1.91
C SER A 208 -7.12 -2.44 1.59
N VAL A 209 -5.95 -2.36 2.24
CA VAL A 209 -4.96 -1.30 2.06
C VAL A 209 -3.83 -1.74 1.12
N MET A 210 -3.35 -2.97 1.25
CA MET A 210 -2.19 -3.47 0.50
C MET A 210 -2.37 -3.40 -1.02
N TRP A 211 -3.60 -3.58 -1.51
CA TRP A 211 -3.89 -3.57 -2.95
C TRP A 211 -3.61 -2.23 -3.64
N PHE A 212 -3.56 -1.11 -2.91
CA PHE A 212 -3.22 0.20 -3.46
C PHE A 212 -1.75 0.30 -3.89
N PHE A 213 -0.87 -0.51 -3.31
CA PHE A 213 0.57 -0.44 -3.52
C PHE A 213 1.09 -1.40 -4.60
N ILE A 214 0.22 -2.26 -5.14
CA ILE A 214 0.59 -3.24 -6.17
C ILE A 214 0.21 -2.64 -7.54
N PRO A 215 1.17 -2.23 -8.39
CA PRO A 215 0.91 -1.34 -9.53
C PRO A 215 -0.23 -1.77 -10.46
N VAL A 216 -0.23 -3.04 -10.90
CA VAL A 216 -1.26 -3.56 -11.82
C VAL A 216 -2.59 -3.79 -11.09
N MET A 217 -2.52 -4.29 -9.85
CA MET A 217 -3.72 -4.64 -9.08
C MET A 217 -4.43 -3.42 -8.49
N ASN A 218 -3.70 -2.31 -8.31
CA ASN A 218 -4.19 -1.02 -7.85
C ASN A 218 -5.28 -0.42 -8.75
N LEU A 219 -5.40 -0.88 -10.01
CA LEU A 219 -6.44 -0.41 -10.92
C LEU A 219 -7.82 -1.03 -10.64
N VAL A 220 -7.86 -2.24 -10.07
CA VAL A 220 -9.11 -3.03 -9.96
C VAL A 220 -9.43 -3.43 -8.53
N LYS A 221 -8.42 -3.81 -7.75
CA LYS A 221 -8.63 -4.36 -6.40
C LYS A 221 -9.16 -3.33 -5.41
N PRO A 222 -8.68 -2.07 -5.36
CA PRO A 222 -9.31 -1.04 -4.55
C PRO A 222 -10.81 -0.89 -4.79
N TRP A 223 -11.24 -0.87 -6.05
CA TRP A 223 -12.66 -0.82 -6.40
C TRP A 223 -13.42 -2.06 -5.88
N GLN A 224 -12.87 -3.27 -6.03
CA GLN A 224 -13.50 -4.48 -5.49
C GLN A 224 -13.66 -4.43 -3.97
N VAL A 225 -12.63 -3.94 -3.27
CA VAL A 225 -12.63 -3.77 -1.81
C VAL A 225 -13.72 -2.79 -1.39
N PHE A 226 -13.74 -1.59 -1.98
CA PHE A 226 -14.75 -0.58 -1.63
C PHE A 226 -16.16 -1.04 -2.01
N LYS A 227 -16.35 -1.71 -3.15
CA LYS A 227 -17.64 -2.31 -3.52
C LYS A 227 -18.13 -3.27 -2.44
N GLU A 228 -17.26 -4.14 -1.93
CA GLU A 228 -17.59 -5.05 -0.84
C GLU A 228 -17.88 -4.32 0.47
N MET A 229 -17.09 -3.28 0.79
CA MET A 229 -17.31 -2.47 1.98
C MET A 229 -18.68 -1.80 1.97
N PHE A 230 -19.09 -1.24 0.84
CA PHE A 230 -20.40 -0.61 0.70
C PHE A 230 -21.54 -1.61 0.81
N ARG A 231 -21.42 -2.80 0.19
CA ARG A 231 -22.41 -3.88 0.33
C ARG A 231 -22.54 -4.34 1.78
N GLY A 232 -21.41 -4.55 2.45
CA GLY A 232 -21.38 -4.94 3.86
C GLY A 232 -21.75 -3.82 4.83
N SER A 233 -21.87 -2.58 4.35
CA SER A 233 -22.30 -1.43 5.16
C SER A 233 -23.74 -1.01 4.85
N ASP A 234 -24.45 -1.73 3.98
CA ASP A 234 -25.83 -1.41 3.63
C ASP A 234 -26.75 -1.57 4.86
N PRO A 235 -27.46 -0.51 5.29
CA PRO A 235 -28.38 -0.58 6.42
C PRO A 235 -29.70 -1.31 6.10
N GLU A 236 -30.00 -1.58 4.83
CA GLU A 236 -31.24 -2.26 4.41
C GLU A 236 -31.06 -3.78 4.26
N SER A 237 -29.83 -4.29 4.30
CA SER A 237 -29.58 -5.73 4.21
C SER A 237 -30.10 -6.46 5.45
N SER A 238 -30.64 -7.67 5.26
CA SER A 238 -31.12 -8.51 6.37
C SER A 238 -30.00 -8.81 7.37
N ILE A 239 -30.32 -8.68 8.65
CA ILE A 239 -29.41 -8.96 9.77
C ILE A 239 -29.40 -10.47 10.07
N ASP A 240 -30.51 -11.16 9.82
CA ASP A 240 -30.71 -12.58 10.15
C ASP A 240 -30.00 -13.50 9.17
N GLU A 241 -29.86 -13.08 7.91
CA GLU A 241 -29.23 -13.85 6.85
C GLU A 241 -27.81 -13.31 6.55
N GLN A 242 -26.80 -13.98 7.10
CA GLN A 242 -25.40 -13.56 7.11
C GLN A 242 -24.74 -13.36 5.72
N SER A 243 -25.32 -13.92 4.66
CA SER A 243 -24.82 -13.80 3.27
C SER A 243 -25.67 -12.88 2.40
N SER A 244 -26.80 -12.37 2.89
CA SER A 244 -27.76 -11.57 2.11
C SER A 244 -27.17 -10.26 1.59
N TRP A 245 -26.23 -9.65 2.33
CA TRP A 245 -25.53 -8.44 1.94
C TRP A 245 -24.69 -8.60 0.65
N LYS A 246 -24.26 -9.83 0.31
CA LYS A 246 -23.47 -10.08 -0.91
C LYS A 246 -24.29 -9.91 -2.19
N THR A 247 -25.58 -10.26 -2.12
CA THR A 247 -26.50 -10.28 -3.26
C THR A 247 -27.44 -9.07 -3.26
N LYS A 248 -27.99 -8.71 -2.10
CA LYS A 248 -28.95 -7.60 -1.94
C LYS A 248 -28.31 -6.27 -1.55
N GLY A 249 -27.06 -6.29 -1.07
CA GLY A 249 -26.35 -5.07 -0.66
C GLY A 249 -26.20 -4.08 -1.81
N SER A 250 -26.69 -2.86 -1.60
CA SER A 250 -26.64 -1.77 -2.56
C SER A 250 -25.28 -1.07 -2.56
N VAL A 251 -24.78 -0.76 -3.76
CA VAL A 251 -23.55 -0.01 -3.96
C VAL A 251 -23.89 1.30 -4.66
N PRO A 252 -23.64 2.45 -4.03
CA PRO A 252 -23.83 3.75 -4.65
C PRO A 252 -23.02 3.92 -5.94
N ALA A 253 -23.60 4.62 -6.92
CA ALA A 253 -22.92 4.94 -8.18
C ALA A 253 -21.61 5.70 -7.97
N ILE A 254 -21.49 6.50 -6.89
CA ILE A 254 -20.27 7.26 -6.57
C ILE A 254 -19.03 6.36 -6.43
N VAL A 255 -19.17 5.11 -5.97
CA VAL A 255 -18.06 4.17 -5.85
C VAL A 255 -17.51 3.77 -7.23
N HIS A 256 -18.40 3.58 -8.19
CA HIS A 256 -18.03 3.26 -9.58
C HIS A 256 -17.43 4.46 -10.29
N ILE A 257 -18.02 5.65 -10.08
CA ILE A 257 -17.52 6.91 -10.65
C ILE A 257 -16.13 7.23 -10.12
N TRP A 258 -15.92 7.13 -8.80
CA TRP A 258 -14.60 7.33 -8.18
C TRP A 258 -13.56 6.35 -8.73
N ALA A 259 -13.90 5.07 -8.88
CA ALA A 259 -12.98 4.08 -9.45
C ALA A 259 -12.63 4.37 -10.93
N LEU A 260 -13.60 4.87 -11.72
CA LEU A 260 -13.33 5.30 -13.09
C LEU A 260 -12.38 6.52 -13.09
N ILE A 261 -12.65 7.53 -12.25
CA ILE A 261 -11.77 8.70 -12.10
C ILE A 261 -10.36 8.27 -11.70
N TRP A 262 -10.22 7.32 -10.77
CA TRP A 262 -8.93 6.77 -10.36
C TRP A 262 -8.15 6.17 -11.54
N ILE A 263 -8.80 5.38 -12.39
CA ILE A 263 -8.16 4.79 -13.58
C ILE A 263 -7.76 5.89 -14.58
N VAL A 264 -8.62 6.88 -14.80
CA VAL A 264 -8.33 8.01 -15.69
C VAL A 264 -7.13 8.80 -15.19
N VAL A 265 -7.07 9.12 -13.89
CA VAL A 265 -5.91 9.79 -13.27
C VAL A 265 -4.66 8.93 -13.38
N PHE A 266 -4.75 7.62 -13.17
CA PHE A 266 -3.61 6.74 -13.30
C PHE A 266 -3.04 6.75 -14.73
N ALA A 267 -3.89 6.77 -15.75
CA ALA A 267 -3.47 6.92 -17.13
C ALA A 267 -2.95 8.34 -17.43
N PHE A 268 -3.57 9.36 -16.84
CA PHE A 268 -3.36 10.77 -17.13
C PHE A 268 -2.68 11.50 -15.95
N ASN A 269 -1.46 11.10 -15.62
CA ASN A 269 -0.66 11.68 -14.53
C ASN A 269 0.62 12.40 -15.05
N PRO A 270 1.26 13.27 -14.24
CA PRO A 270 2.45 14.02 -14.65
C PRO A 270 3.63 13.15 -15.12
N ILE A 271 3.79 11.93 -14.57
CA ILE A 271 4.83 10.98 -15.00
C ILE A 271 4.50 10.47 -16.40
N THR A 272 3.26 10.04 -16.66
CA THR A 272 2.84 9.56 -17.99
C THR A 272 2.92 10.67 -19.03
N VAL A 273 2.35 11.85 -18.73
CA VAL A 273 2.38 13.01 -19.62
C VAL A 273 3.82 13.44 -19.90
N GLY A 274 4.64 13.59 -18.85
CA GLY A 274 5.98 14.13 -18.96
C GLY A 274 7.02 13.17 -19.53
N ARG A 275 6.97 11.89 -19.17
CA ARG A 275 8.01 10.90 -19.50
C ARG A 275 7.62 9.89 -20.58
N ILE A 276 6.33 9.63 -20.79
CA ILE A 276 5.88 8.63 -21.77
C ILE A 276 5.40 9.34 -23.04
N TRP A 277 4.48 10.30 -22.91
CA TRP A 277 3.88 10.95 -24.08
C TRP A 277 4.73 12.07 -24.66
N ASN A 278 5.40 12.86 -23.81
CA ASN A 278 6.20 14.02 -24.24
C ASN A 278 7.68 13.86 -23.85
N ALA A 279 8.19 12.64 -24.01
CA ALA A 279 9.57 12.26 -23.66
C ALA A 279 10.61 13.01 -24.50
N VAL A 280 10.29 13.26 -25.78
CA VAL A 280 11.11 14.02 -26.72
C VAL A 280 10.40 15.33 -27.01
N ARG A 281 11.05 16.46 -26.72
CA ARG A 281 10.52 17.80 -26.98
C ARG A 281 11.51 18.49 -27.90
N LYS A 282 11.14 18.69 -29.16
CA LYS A 282 12.04 19.26 -30.16
C LYS A 282 11.82 20.76 -30.30
N ASN A 283 10.56 21.17 -30.26
CA ASN A 283 10.14 22.54 -30.57
C ASN A 283 9.37 23.17 -29.40
N MET A 284 9.23 24.49 -29.41
CA MET A 284 8.44 25.23 -28.41
C MET A 284 7.01 24.68 -28.27
N ASP A 285 6.38 24.28 -29.39
CA ASP A 285 5.02 23.74 -29.42
C ASP A 285 4.85 22.46 -28.61
N ASP A 286 5.84 21.56 -28.64
CA ASP A 286 5.82 20.33 -27.84
C ASP A 286 5.84 20.66 -26.34
N VAL A 287 6.58 21.70 -25.96
CA VAL A 287 6.70 22.14 -24.57
C VAL A 287 5.41 22.80 -24.09
N ILE A 288 4.78 23.65 -24.92
CA ILE A 288 3.48 24.27 -24.63
C ILE A 288 2.41 23.18 -24.46
N LEU A 289 2.32 22.26 -25.43
CA LEU A 289 1.33 21.19 -25.41
C LEU A 289 1.52 20.26 -24.20
N ALA A 290 2.76 20.01 -23.77
CA ALA A 290 3.04 19.26 -22.56
C ALA A 290 2.48 19.95 -21.30
N HIS A 291 2.68 21.27 -21.14
CA HIS A 291 2.13 21.99 -19.99
C HIS A 291 0.60 22.08 -20.02
N GLN A 292 -0.01 22.27 -21.20
CA GLN A 292 -1.48 22.22 -21.34
C GLN A 292 -2.06 20.87 -20.87
N ARG A 293 -1.38 19.75 -21.19
CA ARG A 293 -1.76 18.41 -20.71
C ARG A 293 -1.56 18.27 -19.20
N LEU A 294 -0.50 18.86 -18.63
CA LEU A 294 -0.31 18.83 -17.18
C LEU A 294 -1.43 19.56 -16.43
N VAL A 295 -1.89 20.71 -16.93
CA VAL A 295 -3.07 21.42 -16.37
C VAL A 295 -4.30 20.50 -16.27
N ILE A 296 -4.57 19.72 -17.32
CA ILE A 296 -5.68 18.74 -17.31
C ILE A 296 -5.44 17.65 -16.27
N ALA A 297 -4.21 17.14 -16.15
CA ALA A 297 -3.86 16.12 -15.16
C ALA A 297 -4.07 16.62 -13.73
N ASP A 298 -3.70 17.86 -13.44
CA ASP A 298 -3.85 18.45 -12.11
C ASP A 298 -5.31 18.70 -11.74
N ILE A 299 -6.14 19.11 -12.70
CA ILE A 299 -7.60 19.21 -12.51
C ILE A 299 -8.19 17.83 -12.20
N LEU A 300 -7.76 16.78 -12.92
CA LEU A 300 -8.21 15.42 -12.64
C LEU A 300 -7.79 14.94 -11.24
N LEU A 301 -6.60 15.31 -10.75
CA LEU A 301 -6.16 15.05 -9.38
C LEU A 301 -7.04 15.77 -8.34
N ALA A 302 -7.48 16.99 -8.62
CA ALA A 302 -8.40 17.73 -7.76
C ALA A 302 -9.77 17.04 -7.69
N VAL A 303 -10.31 16.62 -8.84
CA VAL A 303 -11.57 15.85 -8.97
C VAL A 303 -11.47 14.50 -8.24
N LEU A 304 -10.32 13.84 -8.31
CA LEU A 304 -10.08 12.62 -7.55
C LEU A 304 -10.12 12.86 -6.03
N GLY A 305 -9.53 13.94 -5.53
CA GLY A 305 -9.61 14.32 -4.12
C GLY A 305 -11.05 14.54 -3.65
N ILE A 306 -11.85 15.27 -4.44
CA ILE A 306 -13.27 15.53 -4.14
C ILE A 306 -14.07 14.23 -4.13
N SER A 307 -13.92 13.39 -5.17
CA SER A 307 -14.64 12.11 -5.24
C SER A 307 -14.24 11.15 -4.12
N ALA A 308 -12.96 11.13 -3.71
CA ALA A 308 -12.51 10.36 -2.56
C ALA A 308 -13.17 10.80 -1.25
N ILE A 309 -13.33 12.12 -1.02
CA ILE A 309 -14.07 12.68 0.13
C ILE A 309 -15.51 12.15 0.13
N LEU A 310 -16.20 12.24 -1.01
CA LEU A 310 -17.59 11.79 -1.13
C LEU A 310 -17.73 10.30 -0.81
N VAL A 311 -16.81 9.47 -1.31
CA VAL A 311 -16.81 8.02 -1.06
C VAL A 311 -16.61 7.71 0.43
N ILE A 312 -15.62 8.30 1.09
CA ILE A 312 -15.34 7.97 2.51
C ILE A 312 -16.41 8.50 3.45
N VAL A 313 -16.99 9.68 3.15
CA VAL A 313 -18.08 10.25 3.95
C VAL A 313 -19.34 9.41 3.82
N GLU A 314 -19.70 9.00 2.59
CA GLU A 314 -20.85 8.13 2.36
C GLU A 314 -20.66 6.75 3.00
N LEU A 315 -19.47 6.17 2.88
CA LEU A 315 -19.14 4.90 3.53
C LEU A 315 -19.32 5.00 5.05
N HIS A 316 -18.79 6.05 5.67
CA HIS A 316 -18.91 6.26 7.11
C HIS A 316 -20.38 6.40 7.54
N LYS A 317 -21.18 7.23 6.84
CA LYS A 317 -22.61 7.39 7.13
C LYS A 317 -23.35 6.05 7.11
N ARG A 318 -23.09 5.22 6.10
CA ARG A 318 -23.69 3.89 5.98
C ARG A 318 -23.26 2.95 7.10
N GLN A 319 -21.99 2.97 7.47
CA GLN A 319 -21.47 2.14 8.55
C GLN A 319 -22.07 2.50 9.91
N GLU A 320 -22.23 3.79 10.21
CA GLU A 320 -22.87 4.24 11.46
C GLU A 320 -24.37 3.88 11.46
N ALA A 321 -25.07 4.09 10.33
CA ALA A 321 -26.48 3.71 10.19
C ALA A 321 -26.68 2.20 10.37
N ARG A 322 -25.78 1.38 9.82
CA ARG A 322 -25.84 -0.09 9.99
C ARG A 322 -25.52 -0.51 11.42
N HIS A 323 -24.48 0.05 12.03
CA HIS A 323 -24.12 -0.25 13.43
C HIS A 323 -25.28 0.07 14.38
N SER A 324 -25.97 1.20 14.17
CA SER A 324 -27.15 1.56 14.98
C SER A 324 -28.29 0.54 14.94
N LYS A 325 -28.42 -0.23 13.85
CA LYS A 325 -29.44 -1.29 13.71
C LYS A 325 -28.98 -2.64 14.24
N VAL A 326 -27.71 -2.98 14.06
CA VAL A 326 -27.15 -4.30 14.42
C VAL A 326 -26.78 -4.35 15.90
N GLY A 327 -26.35 -3.23 16.49
CA GLY A 327 -25.83 -3.17 17.84
C GLY A 327 -24.38 -3.65 17.94
N ASP A 328 -23.91 -3.85 19.18
CA ASP A 328 -22.52 -4.20 19.45
C ASP A 328 -22.26 -5.70 19.33
N ILE A 329 -21.46 -6.07 18.32
CA ILE A 329 -21.00 -7.44 18.12
C ILE A 329 -19.52 -7.53 18.46
N LEU A 330 -19.17 -8.50 19.31
CA LEU A 330 -17.78 -8.85 19.59
C LEU A 330 -17.24 -9.75 18.47
N VAL A 331 -16.18 -9.32 17.80
CA VAL A 331 -15.48 -10.10 16.77
C VAL A 331 -14.21 -10.68 17.38
N THR A 332 -14.08 -12.01 17.32
CA THR A 332 -12.86 -12.73 17.71
C THR A 332 -12.07 -13.11 16.44
N PRO A 333 -10.90 -12.51 16.18
CA PRO A 333 -10.06 -12.88 15.05
C PRO A 333 -9.60 -14.35 15.16
N PRO A 334 -9.44 -15.08 14.05
CA PRO A 334 -8.84 -16.41 14.10
C PRO A 334 -7.37 -16.31 14.56
N PRO A 335 -6.92 -17.16 15.50
CA PRO A 335 -5.53 -17.15 15.97
C PRO A 335 -4.55 -17.48 14.83
N PRO A 336 -3.27 -17.05 14.93
CA PRO A 336 -2.26 -17.44 13.96
C PRO A 336 -2.10 -18.96 14.03
N VAL A 337 -2.24 -19.64 12.88
CA VAL A 337 -1.90 -21.05 12.79
C VAL A 337 -0.37 -21.14 12.81
N ASP A 338 0.20 -21.83 13.80
CA ASP A 338 1.65 -22.09 13.81
C ASP A 338 1.98 -22.98 12.61
N PRO A 339 2.92 -22.58 11.72
CA PRO A 339 3.32 -23.40 10.58
C PRO A 339 3.71 -24.83 10.98
N LEU A 340 4.26 -25.02 12.19
CA LEU A 340 4.59 -26.32 12.72
C LEU A 340 3.34 -27.13 13.10
N GLU A 341 2.34 -26.49 13.70
CA GLU A 341 1.07 -27.13 14.06
C GLU A 341 0.25 -27.48 12.81
N GLU A 342 0.27 -26.63 11.79
CA GLU A 342 -0.36 -26.89 10.49
C GLU A 342 0.33 -28.05 9.76
N ALA A 343 1.66 -28.03 9.69
CA ALA A 343 2.45 -29.11 9.11
C ALA A 343 2.24 -30.43 9.87
N LEU A 344 2.12 -30.37 11.20
CA LEU A 344 1.84 -31.55 12.03
C LEU A 344 0.42 -32.09 11.77
N LYS A 345 -0.59 -31.21 11.71
CA LYS A 345 -1.98 -31.59 11.38
C LYS A 345 -2.08 -32.18 9.97
N GLU A 346 -1.42 -31.59 8.98
CA GLU A 346 -1.35 -32.14 7.63
C GLU A 346 -0.64 -33.50 7.59
N GLY A 347 0.47 -33.65 8.32
CA GLY A 347 1.19 -34.91 8.46
C GLY A 347 0.34 -36.01 9.07
N ILE A 348 -0.41 -35.71 10.14
CA ILE A 348 -1.37 -36.63 10.77
C ILE A 348 -2.47 -37.00 9.77
N ARG A 349 -3.04 -36.02 9.06
CA ARG A 349 -4.12 -36.23 8.09
C ARG A 349 -3.68 -37.12 6.92
N ARG A 350 -2.45 -36.96 6.43
CA ARG A 350 -1.84 -37.85 5.43
C ARG A 350 -1.70 -39.28 5.95
N LYS A 351 -1.19 -39.46 7.18
CA LYS A 351 -1.00 -40.78 7.79
C LYS A 351 -2.33 -41.51 8.04
N GLU A 352 -3.38 -40.78 8.41
CA GLU A 352 -4.74 -41.34 8.54
C GLU A 352 -5.31 -41.80 7.20
N LEU A 353 -5.12 -41.02 6.13
CA LEU A 353 -5.53 -41.39 4.78
C LEU A 353 -4.79 -42.64 4.29
N GLU A 354 -3.47 -42.72 4.51
CA GLU A 354 -2.67 -43.91 4.20
C GLU A 354 -3.14 -45.14 4.99
N THR A 355 -3.44 -44.97 6.28
CA THR A 355 -3.95 -46.06 7.14
C THR A 355 -5.33 -46.55 6.68
N LYS A 356 -6.23 -45.64 6.28
CA LYS A 356 -7.54 -45.98 5.70
C LYS A 356 -7.39 -46.73 4.38
N GLN A 357 -6.47 -46.31 3.50
CA GLN A 357 -6.17 -47.00 2.25
C GLN A 357 -5.53 -48.39 2.47
N ALA A 358 -4.67 -48.53 3.48
CA ALA A 358 -4.08 -49.82 3.84
C ALA A 358 -5.14 -50.80 4.39
N ARG A 359 -6.07 -50.30 5.21
CA ARG A 359 -7.22 -51.09 5.70
C ARG A 359 -8.16 -51.51 4.57
N SER A 360 -8.47 -50.63 3.63
CA SER A 360 -9.35 -50.95 2.49
C SER A 360 -8.72 -51.95 1.50
N LYS A 361 -7.38 -51.93 1.34
CA LYS A 361 -6.65 -52.95 0.59
C LYS A 361 -6.68 -54.32 1.27
N ARG A 362 -6.60 -54.38 2.61
CA ARG A 362 -6.70 -55.64 3.38
C ARG A 362 -8.12 -56.22 3.42
N SER A 363 -9.15 -55.41 3.28
CA SER A 363 -10.55 -55.88 3.29
C SER A 363 -11.10 -56.26 1.92
N ARG A 364 -10.29 -56.24 0.85
CA ARG A 364 -10.69 -56.81 -0.45
C ARG A 364 -10.49 -58.33 -0.39
N PRO A 365 -11.56 -59.15 -0.44
CA PRO A 365 -11.41 -60.58 -0.52
C PRO A 365 -10.74 -60.94 -1.85
N ASP A 366 -9.65 -61.72 -1.78
CA ASP A 366 -8.98 -62.29 -2.94
C ASP A 366 -9.94 -63.25 -3.65
N ASN A 367 -10.66 -62.73 -4.66
CA ASN A 367 -11.42 -63.58 -5.57
C ASN A 367 -10.45 -64.20 -6.60
N LYS A 368 -9.56 -65.06 -6.10
CA LYS A 368 -8.65 -65.90 -6.90
C LYS A 368 -8.79 -67.36 -6.45
N SER A 369 -9.99 -67.91 -6.55
CA SER A 369 -10.12 -69.35 -6.80
C SER A 369 -11.41 -69.65 -7.56
N LYS A 370 -11.30 -69.80 -8.88
CA LYS A 370 -12.11 -70.73 -9.69
C LYS A 370 -11.60 -70.71 -11.14
N LYS A 371 -10.52 -71.48 -11.36
CA LYS A 371 -10.20 -72.10 -12.65
C LYS A 371 -9.35 -73.34 -12.38
N LYS A 372 -10.00 -74.50 -12.51
CA LYS A 372 -9.58 -75.93 -12.46
C LYS A 372 -10.81 -76.64 -11.86
N PHE A 373 -11.53 -77.55 -12.51
CA PHE A 373 -11.32 -78.35 -13.72
C PHE A 373 -12.44 -78.12 -14.74
#